data_AF-A0A946I6N6-F1
#
_entry.id   AF-A0A946I6N6-F1
#
_cell.length_a   1.000
_cell.length_b   1.000
_cell.length_c   1.000
_cell.angle_alpha   90.00
_cell.angle_beta   90.00
_cell.angle_gamma   90.00
#
_symmetry.space_group_name_H-M   'P 1'
#
loop_
_entity.id
_entity.type
_entity.pdbx_description
1 polymer ?
#
loop_
_entity_poly.entity_id
_entity_poly.type
_entity_poly.pdbx_seq_one_letter_code
_entity_poly.pdbx_strand_id
1 'polypeptide(L)'
;MNKIFSLSLLIGLIAVSCTDPNTIGLEVQPTSDNIIINSDDFISFTSATESEDSLRTDEALSLILGELDDSDFGNNRSSFYSQILLNDNNTDLGTNPTVDSVVLSYTYSGYYGDELADFTSIDVLVLQDDIYKDSVYYSTSFPIPTPGGMSYIESFSVSNDTEKPLLKVKLSNDFGDLILDLENEGLKDNEVFLENFKGISVVASAQNTMLYLNPDGSNSFLKIYYHNEDSDSLSLDFELGGDAARINLFNEKNNNAIIED
;
A
#
# COMPACT_ATOMS: atom_id res chain seq x y z
N MET A 1 -12.87 26.56 63.45
CA MET A 1 -11.61 26.48 62.68
C MET A 1 -11.58 25.32 61.68
N ASN A 2 -12.11 24.12 62.00
CA ASN A 2 -12.03 22.95 61.09
C ASN A 2 -12.78 23.10 59.74
N LYS A 3 -13.86 23.88 59.67
CA LYS A 3 -14.60 24.11 58.41
C LYS A 3 -13.86 25.02 57.41
N ILE A 4 -13.01 25.94 57.89
CA ILE A 4 -12.23 26.86 57.05
C ILE A 4 -11.02 26.13 56.46
N PHE A 5 -10.39 25.26 57.25
CA PHE A 5 -9.32 24.37 56.77
C PHE A 5 -9.82 23.36 55.72
N SER A 6 -11.04 22.84 55.88
CA SER A 6 -11.63 21.92 54.90
C SER A 6 -11.97 22.62 53.57
N LEU A 7 -12.34 23.91 53.62
CA LEU A 7 -12.66 24.69 52.44
C LEU A 7 -11.41 25.15 51.68
N SER A 8 -10.32 25.50 52.39
CA SER A 8 -9.04 25.83 51.76
C SER A 8 -8.38 24.60 51.11
N LEU A 9 -8.54 23.41 51.71
CA LEU A 9 -8.06 22.16 51.13
C LEU A 9 -8.84 21.79 49.86
N LEU A 10 -10.15 22.01 49.85
CA LEU A 10 -10.99 21.75 48.67
C LEU A 10 -10.70 22.72 47.52
N ILE A 11 -10.47 24.01 47.82
CA ILE A 11 -10.06 25.02 46.82
C ILE A 11 -8.66 24.75 46.28
N GLY A 12 -7.74 24.27 47.13
CA GLY A 12 -6.40 23.85 46.70
C GLY A 12 -6.41 22.63 45.77
N LEU A 13 -7.32 21.68 45.99
CA LEU A 13 -7.48 20.49 45.12
C LEU A 13 -8.07 20.83 43.74
N ILE A 14 -8.95 21.83 43.65
CA ILE A 14 -9.52 22.29 42.36
C ILE A 14 -8.48 23.07 41.55
N ALA A 15 -7.60 23.83 42.22
CA ALA A 15 -6.56 24.63 41.56
C ALA A 15 -5.43 23.80 40.90
N VAL A 16 -5.30 22.51 41.26
CA VAL A 16 -4.27 21.59 40.70
C VAL A 16 -4.87 20.59 39.70
N SER A 17 -6.19 20.65 39.46
CA SER A 17 -6.90 19.68 38.60
C SER A 17 -6.99 20.09 37.11
N CYS A 18 -6.47 21.25 36.73
CA CYS A 18 -6.31 21.64 35.31
C CYS A 18 -4.85 21.45 34.89
N THR A 19 -4.48 20.21 34.60
CA THR A 19 -3.34 19.94 33.73
C THR A 19 -3.91 19.64 32.35
N ASP A 20 -3.58 20.46 31.36
CA ASP A 20 -3.96 20.20 29.97
C ASP A 20 -3.46 18.81 29.55
N PRO A 21 -4.33 17.91 29.06
CA PRO A 21 -3.96 16.55 28.70
C PRO A 21 -3.20 16.46 27.36
N ASN A 22 -2.56 17.54 26.90
CA ASN A 22 -2.10 17.69 25.51
C ASN A 22 -0.64 17.25 25.27
N THR A 23 -0.04 16.47 26.16
CA THR A 23 1.37 16.05 26.00
C THR A 23 1.59 14.93 24.99
N ILE A 24 0.53 14.25 24.51
CA ILE A 24 0.69 13.19 23.53
C ILE A 24 0.64 13.82 22.12
N GLY A 25 1.81 13.95 21.49
CA GLY A 25 1.98 14.44 20.11
C GLY A 25 2.86 15.69 19.97
N LEU A 26 2.90 16.58 20.97
CA LEU A 26 3.74 17.78 20.97
C LEU A 26 5.25 17.50 21.11
N GLU A 27 5.64 16.32 21.59
CA GLU A 27 7.04 15.91 21.64
C GLU A 27 7.59 15.43 20.29
N VAL A 28 6.70 15.18 19.31
CA VAL A 28 7.07 14.73 17.97
C VAL A 28 7.38 15.90 17.05
N GLN A 29 6.76 17.05 17.26
CA GLN A 29 7.00 18.25 16.48
C GLN A 29 8.27 18.96 16.99
N PRO A 30 9.34 19.08 16.19
CA PRO A 30 10.50 19.86 16.60
C PRO A 30 10.06 21.31 16.85
N THR A 31 10.59 21.92 17.91
CA THR A 31 10.20 23.29 18.32
C THR A 31 10.38 24.35 17.24
N SER A 32 11.20 24.08 16.21
CA SER A 32 11.33 24.90 15.00
C SER A 32 10.05 24.99 14.17
N ASP A 33 9.19 23.98 14.25
CA ASP A 33 8.01 23.81 13.42
C ASP A 33 6.75 24.29 14.15
N ASN A 34 6.92 24.83 15.36
CA ASN A 34 5.85 25.45 16.11
C ASN A 34 5.30 26.64 15.34
N ILE A 35 4.04 26.54 14.91
CA ILE A 35 3.29 27.67 14.39
C ILE A 35 2.85 28.53 15.58
N ILE A 36 3.66 29.53 15.93
CA ILE A 36 3.35 30.46 17.02
C ILE A 36 2.43 31.56 16.48
N ILE A 37 1.14 31.44 16.76
CA ILE A 37 0.16 32.50 16.48
C ILE A 37 0.05 33.39 17.71
N ASN A 38 0.56 34.63 17.61
CA ASN A 38 0.42 35.63 18.67
C ASN A 38 -0.63 36.67 18.23
N SER A 39 -1.85 36.57 18.77
CA SER A 39 -2.94 37.50 18.49
C SER A 39 -3.71 37.83 19.78
N ASP A 40 -4.07 39.09 19.95
CA ASP A 40 -4.94 39.57 21.04
C ASP A 40 -6.43 39.28 20.77
N ASP A 41 -6.78 38.88 19.54
CA ASP A 41 -8.14 38.53 19.09
C ASP A 41 -8.13 37.21 18.30
N PHE A 42 -8.75 36.16 18.85
CA PHE A 42 -8.88 34.83 18.22
C PHE A 42 -10.14 34.68 17.34
N ILE A 43 -10.93 35.75 17.19
CA ILE A 43 -12.30 35.68 16.64
C ILE A 43 -12.32 35.60 15.10
N SER A 44 -11.18 35.77 14.42
CA SER A 44 -11.12 35.92 12.95
C SER A 44 -10.16 34.96 12.23
N PHE A 45 -9.87 33.78 12.78
CA PHE A 45 -9.10 32.77 12.08
C PHE A 45 -10.01 31.70 11.48
N THR A 46 -9.82 31.44 10.19
CA THR A 46 -10.44 30.31 9.50
C THR A 46 -9.30 29.42 9.03
N SER A 47 -9.29 28.17 9.49
CA SER A 47 -8.42 27.11 8.97
C SER A 47 -9.25 26.20 8.09
N ALA A 48 -8.68 25.76 6.98
CA ALA A 48 -9.25 24.73 6.13
C ALA A 48 -8.16 23.71 5.80
N THR A 49 -8.58 22.48 5.55
CA THR A 49 -7.73 21.46 4.96
C THR A 49 -7.83 21.60 3.45
N GLU A 50 -6.71 21.80 2.78
CA GLU A 50 -6.62 21.79 1.32
C GLU A 50 -6.03 20.45 0.88
N SER A 51 -6.60 19.87 -0.18
CA SER A 51 -6.01 18.67 -0.80
C SER A 51 -4.81 19.09 -1.64
N GLU A 52 -3.68 18.40 -1.50
CA GLU A 52 -2.56 18.55 -2.43
C GLU A 52 -2.94 17.90 -3.78
N ASP A 53 -2.87 18.66 -4.87
CA ASP A 53 -3.04 18.11 -6.22
C ASP A 53 -1.75 17.44 -6.71
N SER A 54 -1.91 16.31 -7.38
CA SER A 54 -0.91 15.68 -8.24
C SER A 54 0.46 15.56 -7.58
N LEU A 55 0.53 14.78 -6.51
CA LEU A 55 1.79 14.33 -5.92
C LEU A 55 2.42 13.28 -6.81
N ARG A 56 3.74 13.34 -7.01
CA ARG A 56 4.49 12.32 -7.76
C ARG A 56 4.46 11.00 -6.98
N THR A 57 4.03 9.92 -7.63
CA THR A 57 3.83 8.61 -6.99
C THR A 57 4.57 7.46 -7.69
N ASP A 58 5.30 7.74 -8.77
CA ASP A 58 6.17 6.76 -9.40
C ASP A 58 7.38 6.40 -8.53
N GLU A 59 7.81 5.15 -8.62
CA GLU A 59 9.05 4.63 -8.02
C GLU A 59 9.19 4.92 -6.51
N ALA A 60 8.07 4.98 -5.81
CA ALA A 60 8.05 5.15 -4.36
C ALA A 60 8.76 3.97 -3.67
N LEU A 61 9.53 4.26 -2.61
CA LEU A 61 10.22 3.25 -1.78
C LEU A 61 9.27 2.24 -1.15
N SER A 62 8.00 2.58 -1.02
CA SER A 62 6.97 1.67 -0.52
C SER A 62 5.70 1.80 -1.36
N LEU A 63 5.12 0.65 -1.67
CA LEU A 63 3.80 0.56 -2.25
C LEU A 63 2.77 0.63 -1.11
N ILE A 64 1.75 1.47 -1.25
CA ILE A 64 0.77 1.71 -0.20
C ILE A 64 -0.52 0.99 -0.56
N LEU A 65 -1.02 0.15 0.34
CA LEU A 65 -2.21 -0.66 0.11
C LEU A 65 -3.15 -0.58 1.31
N GLY A 66 -4.39 -0.16 1.08
CA GLY A 66 -5.41 -0.18 2.12
C GLY A 66 -6.39 0.98 2.05
N GLU A 67 -7.09 1.19 3.17
CA GLU A 67 -8.18 2.14 3.26
C GLU A 67 -8.26 2.69 4.70
N LEU A 68 -8.34 4.02 4.83
CA LEU A 68 -8.60 4.75 6.07
C LEU A 68 -9.91 5.50 5.94
N ASP A 69 -10.69 5.49 7.01
CA ASP A 69 -11.88 6.33 7.13
C ASP A 69 -11.70 7.24 8.35
N ASP A 70 -11.35 8.49 8.07
CA ASP A 70 -11.02 9.50 9.07
C ASP A 70 -12.10 10.60 9.10
N SER A 71 -12.44 11.10 10.27
CA SER A 71 -13.50 12.12 10.41
C SER A 71 -13.14 13.46 9.78
N ASP A 72 -11.86 13.79 9.71
CA ASP A 72 -11.34 15.07 9.22
C ASP A 72 -10.88 14.97 7.76
N PHE A 73 -10.18 13.89 7.40
CA PHE A 73 -9.63 13.67 6.05
C PHE A 73 -10.51 12.81 5.13
N GLY A 74 -11.63 12.31 5.66
CA GLY A 74 -12.56 11.43 4.96
C GLY A 74 -11.95 10.09 4.57
N ASN A 75 -12.55 9.45 3.57
CA ASN A 75 -12.07 8.18 3.04
C ASN A 75 -10.77 8.37 2.23
N ASN A 76 -9.74 7.62 2.60
CA ASN A 76 -8.45 7.53 1.93
C ASN A 76 -8.21 6.08 1.53
N ARG A 77 -8.24 5.79 0.24
CA ARG A 77 -7.95 4.48 -0.33
C ARG A 77 -6.65 4.57 -1.11
N SER A 78 -5.79 3.57 -0.89
CA SER A 78 -4.55 3.40 -1.63
C SER A 78 -4.50 2.05 -2.32
N SER A 79 -3.97 2.04 -3.52
CA SER A 79 -3.74 0.86 -4.36
C SER A 79 -2.47 1.10 -5.17
N PHE A 80 -2.00 0.12 -5.92
CA PHE A 80 -0.81 0.33 -6.73
C PHE A 80 -0.82 -0.47 -8.02
N TYR A 81 -0.07 0.05 -9.00
CA TYR A 81 0.39 -0.68 -10.17
C TYR A 81 1.86 -1.03 -10.00
N SER A 82 2.23 -2.22 -10.46
CA SER A 82 3.62 -2.67 -10.46
C SER A 82 3.85 -3.59 -11.64
N GLN A 83 4.99 -3.43 -12.31
CA GLN A 83 5.53 -4.50 -13.13
C GLN A 83 5.98 -5.66 -12.24
N ILE A 84 6.04 -6.84 -12.85
CA ILE A 84 6.85 -7.96 -12.38
C ILE A 84 7.90 -8.21 -13.45
N LEU A 85 9.12 -8.52 -13.05
CA LEU A 85 10.22 -8.73 -13.99
C LEU A 85 10.76 -10.15 -13.88
N LEU A 86 11.15 -10.73 -15.01
CA LEU A 86 11.90 -11.98 -15.05
C LEU A 86 13.23 -11.81 -14.30
N ASN A 87 13.55 -12.77 -13.44
CA ASN A 87 14.85 -12.84 -12.77
C ASN A 87 15.96 -13.30 -13.72
N ASP A 88 15.61 -14.16 -14.68
CA ASP A 88 16.54 -14.77 -15.63
C ASP A 88 16.05 -14.54 -17.06
N ASN A 89 17.00 -14.40 -17.99
CA ASN A 89 16.70 -14.32 -19.41
C ASN A 89 16.72 -15.71 -20.06
N ASN A 90 15.92 -15.89 -21.10
CA ASN A 90 15.78 -17.13 -21.87
C ASN A 90 15.36 -18.31 -20.99
N THR A 91 14.34 -18.09 -20.15
CA THR A 91 13.74 -19.16 -19.34
C THR A 91 13.19 -20.26 -20.25
N ASP A 92 13.51 -21.51 -19.93
CA ASP A 92 12.97 -22.69 -20.60
C ASP A 92 11.97 -23.41 -19.69
N LEU A 93 10.70 -23.42 -20.09
CA LEU A 93 9.63 -24.09 -19.37
C LEU A 93 9.60 -25.61 -19.60
N GLY A 94 10.34 -26.11 -20.60
CA GLY A 94 10.26 -27.50 -21.06
C GLY A 94 8.96 -27.82 -21.78
N THR A 95 8.66 -29.12 -21.92
CA THR A 95 7.52 -29.59 -22.73
C THR A 95 6.25 -29.71 -21.90
N ASN A 96 5.15 -29.11 -22.36
CA ASN A 96 3.82 -29.13 -21.73
C ASN A 96 3.84 -28.72 -20.25
N PRO A 97 4.31 -27.50 -19.92
CA PRO A 97 4.32 -27.03 -18.53
C PRO A 97 2.89 -26.83 -18.02
N THR A 98 2.65 -27.10 -16.73
CA THR A 98 1.36 -26.96 -16.06
C THR A 98 1.54 -26.28 -14.70
N VAL A 99 0.73 -25.25 -14.43
CA VAL A 99 0.79 -24.50 -13.17
C VAL A 99 0.26 -25.33 -12.00
N ASP A 100 1.06 -25.40 -10.93
CA ASP A 100 0.66 -26.02 -9.66
C ASP A 100 0.12 -24.98 -8.68
N SER A 101 0.82 -23.85 -8.54
CA SER A 101 0.39 -22.74 -7.69
C SER A 101 1.13 -21.44 -7.99
N VAL A 102 0.48 -20.32 -7.69
CA VAL A 102 1.07 -18.98 -7.83
C VAL A 102 1.04 -18.25 -6.49
N VAL A 103 2.17 -17.64 -6.13
CA VAL A 103 2.33 -16.90 -4.88
C VAL A 103 2.89 -15.51 -5.19
N LEU A 104 2.14 -14.48 -4.82
CA LEU A 104 2.63 -13.11 -4.69
C LEU A 104 2.90 -12.83 -3.21
N SER A 105 4.07 -12.30 -2.91
CA SER A 105 4.49 -11.98 -1.56
C SER A 105 5.13 -10.59 -1.55
N TYR A 106 4.81 -9.81 -0.52
CA TYR A 106 5.50 -8.57 -0.22
C TYR A 106 5.89 -8.55 1.26
N THR A 107 7.13 -8.20 1.53
CA THR A 107 7.56 -7.79 2.87
C THR A 107 6.92 -6.44 3.17
N TYR A 108 6.31 -6.24 4.33
CA TYR A 108 5.83 -4.92 4.74
C TYR A 108 6.81 -4.25 5.71
N SER A 109 6.98 -2.94 5.57
CA SER A 109 7.87 -2.11 6.40
C SER A 109 7.16 -1.46 7.58
N GLY A 110 5.82 -1.44 7.55
CA GLY A 110 4.97 -0.94 8.62
C GLY A 110 3.52 -0.85 8.18
N TYR A 111 2.67 -0.35 9.06
CA TYR A 111 1.29 -0.02 8.75
C TYR A 111 0.86 1.24 9.51
N TYR A 112 -0.23 1.85 9.07
CA TYR A 112 -0.93 2.93 9.75
C TYR A 112 -2.40 2.55 9.92
N GLY A 113 -3.04 2.95 11.01
CA GLY A 113 -4.43 2.63 11.32
C GLY A 113 -4.61 1.88 12.63
N ASP A 114 -5.82 1.36 12.85
CA ASP A 114 -6.23 0.81 14.14
C ASP A 114 -5.59 -0.55 14.44
N GLU A 115 -5.56 -1.43 13.43
CA GLU A 115 -5.01 -2.78 13.54
C GLU A 115 -4.17 -3.13 12.31
N LEU A 116 -3.22 -4.06 12.50
CA LEU A 116 -2.42 -4.59 11.40
C LEU A 116 -3.33 -5.38 10.45
N ALA A 117 -3.47 -4.87 9.22
CA ALA A 117 -4.02 -5.61 8.08
C ALA A 117 -5.45 -6.15 8.25
N ASP A 118 -6.37 -5.33 8.77
CA ASP A 118 -7.82 -5.55 8.69
C ASP A 118 -8.35 -5.32 7.25
N PHE A 119 -7.81 -6.08 6.30
CA PHE A 119 -8.27 -6.10 4.92
C PHE A 119 -9.56 -6.90 4.80
N THR A 120 -10.61 -6.26 4.29
CA THR A 120 -11.86 -6.94 3.95
C THR A 120 -11.78 -7.64 2.60
N SER A 121 -10.97 -7.10 1.68
CA SER A 121 -10.66 -7.72 0.40
C SER A 121 -9.31 -7.24 -0.14
N ILE A 122 -8.66 -8.11 -0.90
CA ILE A 122 -7.54 -7.79 -1.77
C ILE A 122 -7.87 -8.39 -3.14
N ASP A 123 -7.64 -7.62 -4.19
CA ASP A 123 -7.80 -8.02 -5.57
C ASP A 123 -6.49 -7.81 -6.33
N VAL A 124 -6.13 -8.78 -7.16
CA VAL A 124 -4.99 -8.69 -8.08
C VAL A 124 -5.51 -8.86 -9.50
N LEU A 125 -5.24 -7.85 -10.32
CA LEU A 125 -5.65 -7.77 -11.72
C LEU A 125 -4.42 -7.61 -12.62
N VAL A 126 -4.58 -7.91 -13.91
CA VAL A 126 -3.53 -7.68 -14.93
C VAL A 126 -3.72 -6.32 -15.58
N LEU A 127 -2.63 -5.56 -15.70
CA LEU A 127 -2.65 -4.24 -16.34
C LEU A 127 -2.96 -4.36 -17.83
N GLN A 128 -3.77 -3.41 -18.32
CA GLN A 128 -4.11 -3.29 -19.74
C GLN A 128 -3.25 -2.23 -20.44
N ASP A 129 -2.77 -1.25 -19.69
CA ASP A 129 -1.95 -0.15 -20.15
C ASP A 129 -0.50 -0.35 -19.71
N ASP A 130 0.43 0.09 -20.55
CA ASP A 130 1.86 0.01 -20.29
C ASP A 130 2.26 1.06 -19.26
N ILE A 131 3.15 0.68 -18.36
CA ILE A 131 3.81 1.59 -17.42
C ILE A 131 5.32 1.48 -17.63
N TYR A 132 6.04 2.58 -17.38
CA TYR A 132 7.46 2.69 -17.71
C TYR A 132 8.23 3.35 -16.58
N LYS A 133 9.34 2.74 -16.16
CA LYS A 133 10.15 3.22 -15.03
C LYS A 133 10.77 4.61 -15.27
N ASP A 134 11.01 4.98 -16.51
CA ASP A 134 11.58 6.28 -16.89
C ASP A 134 10.52 7.39 -17.10
N SER A 135 9.25 7.05 -16.98
CA SER A 135 8.14 8.00 -17.03
C SER A 135 7.83 8.59 -15.67
N VAL A 136 7.17 9.74 -15.66
CA VAL A 136 6.72 10.42 -14.43
C VAL A 136 5.23 10.16 -14.25
N TYR A 137 4.84 9.66 -13.08
CA TYR A 137 3.45 9.42 -12.74
C TYR A 137 3.08 10.13 -11.44
N TYR A 138 1.85 10.63 -11.42
CA TYR A 138 1.26 11.34 -10.31
C TYR A 138 0.09 10.54 -9.73
N SER A 139 -0.33 10.89 -8.51
CA SER A 139 -1.48 10.28 -7.82
C SER A 139 -2.77 10.28 -8.64
N THR A 140 -2.89 11.21 -9.59
CA THR A 140 -4.01 11.41 -10.50
C THR A 140 -3.82 10.79 -11.90
N SER A 141 -2.67 10.16 -12.18
CA SER A 141 -2.36 9.61 -13.51
C SER A 141 -3.26 8.43 -13.90
N PHE A 142 -3.71 7.65 -12.91
CA PHE A 142 -4.63 6.55 -13.12
C PHE A 142 -5.70 6.50 -12.02
N PRO A 143 -6.97 6.23 -12.36
CA PRO A 143 -7.97 5.95 -11.34
C PRO A 143 -7.69 4.59 -10.68
N ILE A 144 -8.11 4.44 -9.42
CA ILE A 144 -8.12 3.11 -8.78
C ILE A 144 -9.07 2.19 -9.56
N PRO A 145 -8.60 1.03 -10.06
CA PRO A 145 -9.47 0.10 -10.78
C PRO A 145 -10.61 -0.39 -9.92
N THR A 146 -11.79 -0.51 -10.52
CA THR A 146 -12.90 -1.26 -9.91
C THR A 146 -12.74 -2.73 -10.29
N PRO A 147 -12.67 -3.67 -9.33
CA PRO A 147 -12.59 -5.10 -9.63
C PRO A 147 -13.88 -5.59 -10.33
N GLY A 148 -13.88 -5.55 -11.67
CA GLY A 148 -15.03 -5.91 -12.52
C GLY A 148 -15.23 -7.41 -12.73
N GLY A 149 -14.74 -8.26 -11.81
CA GLY A 149 -14.82 -9.72 -11.87
C GLY A 149 -13.57 -10.46 -12.37
N MET A 150 -12.46 -9.76 -12.63
CA MET A 150 -11.18 -10.32 -13.10
C MET A 150 -10.12 -10.29 -11.99
N SER A 151 -10.47 -10.76 -10.80
CA SER A 151 -9.52 -10.90 -9.68
C SER A 151 -8.97 -12.31 -9.67
N TYR A 152 -7.64 -12.44 -9.62
CA TYR A 152 -6.96 -13.72 -9.60
C TYR A 152 -6.72 -14.25 -8.18
N ILE A 153 -7.42 -13.74 -7.17
CA ILE A 153 -7.14 -14.08 -5.77
C ILE A 153 -7.89 -15.35 -5.35
N GLU A 154 -7.15 -16.30 -4.77
CA GLU A 154 -7.74 -17.45 -4.07
C GLU A 154 -7.79 -17.21 -2.55
N SER A 155 -6.71 -16.68 -1.98
CA SER A 155 -6.61 -16.39 -0.55
C SER A 155 -5.45 -15.44 -0.27
N PHE A 156 -5.47 -14.79 0.88
CA PHE A 156 -4.35 -13.99 1.35
C PHE A 156 -4.18 -14.12 2.88
N SER A 157 -3.00 -13.79 3.38
CA SER A 157 -2.72 -13.67 4.80
C SER A 157 -1.67 -12.59 5.05
N VAL A 158 -1.80 -11.91 6.19
CA VAL A 158 -0.77 -11.00 6.69
C VAL A 158 -0.17 -11.59 7.95
N SER A 159 1.16 -11.61 8.00
CA SER A 159 1.94 -12.14 9.12
C SER A 159 2.06 -11.09 10.22
N ASN A 160 1.77 -11.49 11.45
CA ASN A 160 2.02 -10.67 12.65
C ASN A 160 3.41 -10.94 13.25
N ASP A 161 4.24 -11.76 12.60
CA ASP A 161 5.62 -11.99 13.01
C ASP A 161 6.48 -10.80 12.61
N THR A 162 7.00 -10.06 13.58
CA THR A 162 7.85 -8.89 13.36
C THR A 162 9.19 -9.24 12.70
N GLU A 163 9.64 -10.49 12.79
CA GLU A 163 10.84 -10.97 12.10
C GLU A 163 10.56 -11.39 10.65
N LYS A 164 9.28 -11.63 10.32
CA LYS A 164 8.80 -12.01 8.99
C LYS A 164 7.52 -11.23 8.63
N PRO A 165 7.61 -9.89 8.54
CA PRO A 165 6.47 -9.05 8.22
C PRO A 165 6.13 -9.22 6.74
N LEU A 166 5.14 -10.04 6.43
CA LEU A 166 4.78 -10.34 5.04
C LEU A 166 3.27 -10.30 4.81
N LEU A 167 2.87 -9.77 3.66
CA LEU A 167 1.59 -10.02 3.02
C LEU A 167 1.82 -11.13 1.99
N LYS A 168 1.17 -12.27 2.18
CA LYS A 168 1.18 -13.38 1.23
C LYS A 168 -0.17 -13.50 0.56
N VAL A 169 -0.14 -13.61 -0.76
CA VAL A 169 -1.31 -13.70 -1.61
C VAL A 169 -1.16 -14.94 -2.48
N LYS A 170 -2.12 -15.87 -2.40
CA LYS A 170 -2.23 -17.01 -3.30
C LYS A 170 -3.10 -16.60 -4.47
N LEU A 171 -2.54 -16.66 -5.67
CA LEU A 171 -3.27 -16.41 -6.90
C LEU A 171 -3.77 -17.73 -7.49
N SER A 172 -4.84 -17.66 -8.29
CA SER A 172 -5.38 -18.78 -9.03
C SER A 172 -4.40 -19.24 -10.11
N ASN A 173 -4.50 -20.51 -10.48
CA ASN A 173 -3.64 -21.08 -11.51
C ASN A 173 -3.83 -20.38 -12.87
N ASP A 174 -5.04 -19.89 -13.16
CA ASP A 174 -5.34 -19.07 -14.34
C ASP A 174 -4.39 -17.86 -14.49
N PHE A 175 -3.90 -17.26 -13.40
CA PHE A 175 -2.91 -16.19 -13.47
C PHE A 175 -1.56 -16.71 -13.99
N GLY A 176 -1.15 -17.87 -13.50
CA GLY A 176 0.09 -18.51 -13.95
C GLY A 176 -0.01 -18.97 -15.40
N ASP A 177 -1.19 -19.46 -15.81
CA ASP A 177 -1.43 -19.91 -17.18
C ASP A 177 -1.25 -18.75 -18.17
N LEU A 178 -1.70 -17.53 -17.84
CA LEU A 178 -1.43 -16.33 -18.67
C LEU A 178 0.06 -16.14 -19.00
N ILE A 179 0.94 -16.49 -18.06
CA ILE A 179 2.38 -16.32 -18.18
C ILE A 179 3.03 -17.53 -18.86
N LEU A 180 2.61 -18.76 -18.54
CA LEU A 180 3.14 -19.95 -19.19
C LEU A 180 2.70 -20.05 -20.66
N ASP A 181 1.53 -19.53 -21.01
CA ASP A 181 1.01 -19.45 -22.38
C ASP A 181 1.82 -18.49 -23.28
N LEU A 182 2.70 -17.67 -22.70
CA LEU A 182 3.66 -16.87 -23.48
C LEU A 182 4.79 -17.72 -24.08
N GLU A 183 4.93 -18.97 -23.62
CA GLU A 183 5.97 -19.91 -24.00
C GLU A 183 7.40 -19.35 -23.78
N ASN A 184 8.43 -20.11 -24.18
CA ASN A 184 9.83 -19.70 -24.03
C ASN A 184 10.16 -18.41 -24.80
N GLU A 185 9.46 -18.13 -25.90
CA GLU A 185 9.67 -16.92 -26.71
C GLU A 185 9.25 -15.65 -25.95
N GLY A 186 8.13 -15.70 -25.19
CA GLY A 186 7.69 -14.59 -24.37
C GLY A 186 8.48 -14.40 -23.08
N LEU A 187 9.25 -15.41 -22.65
CA LEU A 187 10.12 -15.38 -21.47
C LEU A 187 11.61 -15.18 -21.80
N LYS A 188 11.88 -14.58 -22.96
CA LYS A 188 13.24 -14.37 -23.45
C LYS A 188 14.01 -13.31 -22.65
N ASP A 189 13.38 -12.17 -22.40
CA ASP A 189 13.91 -11.06 -21.61
C ASP A 189 12.76 -10.13 -21.18
N ASN A 190 13.05 -9.18 -20.30
CA ASN A 190 12.04 -8.26 -19.78
C ASN A 190 11.43 -7.34 -20.85
N GLU A 191 12.14 -7.07 -21.95
CA GLU A 191 11.58 -6.25 -23.04
C GLU A 191 10.44 -7.02 -23.73
N VAL A 192 10.69 -8.26 -24.16
CA VAL A 192 9.68 -9.12 -24.79
C VAL A 192 8.57 -9.50 -23.81
N PHE A 193 8.92 -9.78 -22.56
CA PHE A 193 7.94 -10.15 -21.54
C PHE A 193 6.92 -9.03 -21.30
N LEU A 194 7.39 -7.79 -21.11
CA LEU A 194 6.52 -6.65 -20.81
C LEU A 194 5.63 -6.24 -22.00
N GLU A 195 6.00 -6.57 -23.25
CA GLU A 195 5.12 -6.41 -24.41
C GLU A 195 3.85 -7.29 -24.32
N ASN A 196 3.95 -8.44 -23.64
CA ASN A 196 2.86 -9.42 -23.54
C ASN A 196 2.20 -9.44 -22.15
N PHE A 197 2.93 -9.07 -21.09
CA PHE A 197 2.44 -8.98 -19.72
C PHE A 197 2.87 -7.64 -19.08
N LYS A 198 1.96 -6.68 -19.04
CA LYS A 198 2.27 -5.28 -18.70
C LYS A 198 2.50 -5.02 -17.21
N GLY A 199 2.09 -5.95 -16.36
CA GLY A 199 2.19 -5.85 -14.91
C GLY A 199 0.88 -6.18 -14.20
N ILE A 200 0.84 -5.87 -12.91
CA ILE A 200 -0.28 -6.13 -12.02
C ILE A 200 -0.84 -4.83 -11.42
N SER A 201 -2.13 -4.83 -11.16
CA SER A 201 -2.79 -3.91 -10.25
C SER A 201 -3.16 -4.65 -8.98
N VAL A 202 -2.81 -4.08 -7.83
CA VAL A 202 -3.21 -4.59 -6.52
C VAL A 202 -4.08 -3.56 -5.85
N VAL A 203 -5.31 -3.97 -5.55
CA VAL A 203 -6.34 -3.14 -4.95
C VAL A 203 -6.79 -3.80 -3.66
N ALA A 204 -7.10 -3.01 -2.65
CA ALA A 204 -7.66 -3.52 -1.40
C ALA A 204 -8.82 -2.66 -0.92
N SER A 205 -9.65 -3.28 -0.09
CA SER A 205 -10.53 -2.58 0.84
C SER A 205 -10.21 -3.04 2.25
N ALA A 206 -10.27 -2.11 3.19
CA ALA A 206 -9.80 -2.35 4.55
C ALA A 206 -10.65 -1.56 5.56
N GLN A 207 -10.69 -2.03 6.79
CA GLN A 207 -11.26 -1.29 7.90
C GLN A 207 -10.14 -0.50 8.58
N ASN A 208 -9.96 0.74 8.14
CA ASN A 208 -9.07 1.71 8.76
C ASN A 208 -7.61 1.21 8.93
N THR A 209 -7.01 0.68 7.86
CA THR A 209 -5.61 0.28 7.83
C THR A 209 -4.96 0.56 6.47
N MET A 210 -3.69 0.98 6.49
CA MET A 210 -2.81 1.14 5.33
C MET A 210 -1.50 0.40 5.58
N LEU A 211 -1.12 -0.47 4.65
CA LEU A 211 0.09 -1.26 4.72
C LEU A 211 1.16 -0.68 3.79
N TYR A 212 2.38 -0.55 4.29
CA TYR A 212 3.54 -0.11 3.51
C TYR A 212 4.32 -1.34 3.04
N LEU A 213 4.20 -1.69 1.77
CA LEU A 213 4.85 -2.84 1.16
C LEU A 213 6.20 -2.44 0.56
N ASN A 214 7.24 -3.21 0.84
CA ASN A 214 8.58 -3.01 0.32
C ASN A 214 8.82 -3.96 -0.88
N PRO A 215 8.90 -3.46 -2.13
CA PRO A 215 9.16 -4.28 -3.31
C PRO A 215 10.55 -4.93 -3.31
N ASP A 216 11.54 -4.29 -2.69
CA ASP A 216 12.93 -4.78 -2.57
C ASP A 216 13.15 -5.65 -1.32
N GLY A 217 12.07 -6.03 -0.63
CA GLY A 217 12.13 -6.89 0.55
C GLY A 217 12.64 -8.30 0.22
N SER A 218 13.37 -8.93 1.13
CA SER A 218 13.95 -10.27 0.91
C SER A 218 12.91 -11.39 0.75
N ASN A 219 11.66 -11.15 1.15
CA ASN A 219 10.52 -12.04 0.92
C ASN A 219 9.48 -11.43 -0.03
N SER A 220 9.88 -10.42 -0.81
CA SER A 220 9.04 -9.80 -1.84
C SER A 220 9.33 -10.44 -3.18
N PHE A 221 8.36 -11.16 -3.74
CA PHE A 221 8.51 -11.89 -5.00
C PHE A 221 7.14 -12.28 -5.55
N LEU A 222 7.09 -12.51 -6.86
CA LEU A 222 6.07 -13.37 -7.45
C LEU A 222 6.73 -14.68 -7.87
N LYS A 223 6.07 -15.80 -7.60
CA LYS A 223 6.59 -17.13 -7.92
C LYS A 223 5.48 -18.01 -8.46
N ILE A 224 5.74 -18.63 -9.60
CA ILE A 224 4.89 -19.65 -10.21
C ILE A 224 5.58 -20.99 -9.99
N TYR A 225 4.93 -21.90 -9.29
CA TYR A 225 5.35 -23.30 -9.19
C TYR A 225 4.66 -24.09 -10.29
N TYR A 226 5.42 -24.90 -11.01
CA TYR A 226 4.91 -25.67 -12.13
C TYR A 226 5.67 -27.00 -12.27
N HIS A 227 5.10 -27.91 -13.03
CA HIS A 227 5.75 -29.13 -13.50
C HIS A 227 5.62 -29.22 -15.02
N ASN A 228 6.46 -30.05 -15.63
CA ASN A 228 6.39 -30.37 -17.05
C ASN A 228 6.55 -31.88 -17.25
N GLU A 229 6.61 -32.37 -18.49
CA GLU A 229 6.72 -33.82 -18.76
C GLU A 229 8.00 -34.45 -18.18
N ASP A 230 9.08 -33.68 -18.09
CA ASP A 230 10.41 -34.18 -17.75
C ASP A 230 10.78 -34.00 -16.27
N SER A 231 10.21 -33.00 -15.60
CA SER A 231 10.54 -32.63 -14.23
C SER A 231 9.34 -32.08 -13.45
N ASP A 232 9.32 -32.39 -12.16
CA ASP A 232 8.38 -31.87 -11.17
C ASP A 232 9.08 -30.82 -10.29
N SER A 233 8.29 -30.00 -9.59
CA SER A 233 8.72 -29.02 -8.58
C SER A 233 9.63 -27.91 -9.14
N LEU A 234 9.35 -27.44 -10.34
CA LEU A 234 10.02 -26.28 -10.94
C LEU A 234 9.42 -24.98 -10.40
N SER A 235 10.18 -23.89 -10.51
CA SER A 235 9.65 -22.56 -10.22
C SER A 235 10.14 -21.52 -11.21
N LEU A 236 9.25 -20.59 -11.55
CA LEU A 236 9.56 -19.36 -12.26
C LEU A 236 9.42 -18.20 -11.28
N ASP A 237 10.51 -17.48 -11.07
CA ASP A 237 10.66 -16.45 -10.06
C ASP A 237 10.73 -15.06 -10.71
N PHE A 238 10.04 -14.09 -10.10
CA PHE A 238 9.97 -12.72 -10.59
C PHE A 238 10.37 -11.71 -9.51
N GLU A 239 11.09 -10.66 -9.93
CA GLU A 239 11.44 -9.49 -9.14
C GLU A 239 10.32 -8.44 -9.20
N LEU A 240 10.00 -7.86 -8.04
CA LEU A 240 9.00 -6.78 -7.89
C LEU A 240 9.69 -5.41 -7.67
N GLY A 241 10.95 -5.46 -7.26
CA GLY A 241 11.84 -4.36 -6.93
C GLY A 241 12.63 -3.83 -8.12
N GLY A 242 13.77 -3.20 -7.83
CA GLY A 242 14.78 -2.88 -8.82
C GLY A 242 14.25 -2.07 -10.01
N ASP A 243 14.33 -2.64 -11.21
CA ASP A 243 13.95 -2.02 -12.48
C ASP A 243 12.46 -2.08 -12.84
N ALA A 244 11.63 -2.68 -12.00
CA ALA A 244 10.18 -2.70 -12.22
C ALA A 244 9.55 -1.32 -12.06
N ALA A 245 8.74 -0.90 -13.03
CA ALA A 245 7.94 0.33 -12.90
C ALA A 245 6.86 0.16 -11.82
N ARG A 246 6.67 1.17 -10.96
CA ARG A 246 5.75 1.14 -9.83
C ARG A 246 5.05 2.47 -9.64
N ILE A 247 3.75 2.44 -9.33
CA ILE A 247 2.94 3.64 -9.16
C ILE A 247 1.94 3.44 -8.02
N ASN A 248 1.98 4.31 -7.02
CA ASN A 248 0.90 4.39 -6.01
C ASN A 248 -0.30 5.19 -6.54
N LEU A 249 -1.49 4.68 -6.27
CA LEU A 249 -2.77 5.24 -6.68
C LEU A 249 -3.59 5.60 -5.45
N PHE A 250 -4.22 6.76 -5.49
CA PHE A 250 -5.08 7.26 -4.41
C PHE A 250 -6.45 7.63 -4.95
N ASN A 251 -7.50 7.47 -4.13
CA ASN A 251 -8.82 7.92 -4.54
C ASN A 251 -8.90 9.45 -4.57
N GLU A 252 -9.73 9.97 -5.46
CA GLU A 252 -10.12 11.38 -5.46
C GLU A 252 -10.86 11.75 -4.16
N LYS A 253 -10.69 13.01 -3.76
CA LYS A 253 -11.24 13.58 -2.52
C LYS A 253 -12.55 14.30 -2.75
N ASN A 254 -13.65 13.55 -2.82
CA ASN A 254 -14.99 14.12 -3.03
C ASN A 254 -15.67 14.64 -1.74
N ASN A 255 -14.96 15.38 -0.87
CA ASN A 255 -15.53 15.88 0.39
C ASN A 255 -15.69 17.41 0.37
N ASN A 256 -16.92 17.89 0.55
CA ASN A 256 -17.25 19.32 0.62
C ASN A 256 -16.55 20.11 1.75
N ALA A 257 -15.94 19.40 2.72
CA ALA A 257 -15.17 20.01 3.81
C ALA A 257 -13.68 20.22 3.48
N ILE A 258 -13.21 19.66 2.35
CA ILE A 258 -11.84 19.81 1.86
C ILE A 258 -11.89 20.77 0.68
N ILE A 259 -11.01 21.77 0.69
CA ILE A 259 -10.86 22.68 -0.45
C ILE A 259 -9.97 21.95 -1.48
N GLU A 260 -10.48 21.81 -2.70
CA GLU A 260 -9.70 21.33 -3.85
C GLU A 260 -8.92 22.50 -4.46
N ASP A 261 -7.68 22.27 -4.87
CA ASP A 261 -6.85 23.23 -5.64
C ASP A 261 -7.26 23.25 -7.13
#